data_AF-A0A4T0BSC3-F1
#
_entry.id   AF-A0A4T0BSC3-F1
#
_cell.length_a   1.000
_cell.length_b   1.000
_cell.length_c   1.000
_cell.angle_alpha   90.00
_cell.angle_beta   90.00
_cell.angle_gamma   90.00
#
_symmetry.space_group_name_H-M   'P 1'
#
loop_
_entity.id
_entity.type
_entity.pdbx_description
1 polymer ?
#
loop_
_entity_poly.entity_id
_entity_poly.type
_entity_poly.pdbx_seq_one_letter_code
_entity_poly.pdbx_strand_id
1 'polypeptide(L)'
;MKSATLILAALFAGAHAAATPGCGSPLSAQLTRGGADKTNTLSFTTSGGVVRSYLLHIPTSYDVSTPARIAFSYHGRNGNSKDQETISGTSNEAFNPNYLVVYPQGLNAVWQGDPDASGYDDVGFTLELLTNPISTFCIDSTKIYAAGKSNGGGFSANILACDPQASRVFAAFGGIAGAYYQGNTESPCDGTTVPITCNPGRYPVPIFTTRGDSDATIPYTGGGRRGRCLPTIPHFMTEWSAVSQRLVQKSIQLL
;
A
#
# COMPACT_ATOMS: atom_id res chain seq x y z
N MET A 1 38.14 49.02 7.83
CA MET A 1 37.68 47.63 7.65
C MET A 1 36.27 47.68 7.07
N LYS A 2 36.08 47.29 5.80
CA LYS A 2 34.77 47.30 5.15
C LYS A 2 34.14 45.92 5.36
N SER A 3 33.07 45.84 6.14
CA SER A 3 32.30 44.61 6.33
C SER A 3 31.55 44.28 5.03
N ALA A 4 31.89 43.14 4.43
CA ALA A 4 31.16 42.56 3.32
C ALA A 4 30.02 41.70 3.88
N THR A 5 28.78 42.11 3.63
CA THR A 5 27.58 41.32 3.93
C THR A 5 27.44 40.23 2.88
N LEU A 6 27.67 38.96 3.25
CA LEU A 6 27.32 37.81 2.42
C LEU A 6 25.80 37.64 2.41
N ILE A 7 25.18 37.81 1.24
CA ILE A 7 23.79 37.40 1.01
C ILE A 7 23.82 35.91 0.68
N LEU A 8 23.38 35.07 1.61
CA LEU A 8 23.19 33.64 1.38
C LEU A 8 21.89 33.46 0.59
N ALA A 9 21.98 33.33 -0.72
CA ALA A 9 20.84 32.95 -1.55
C ALA A 9 20.50 31.47 -1.25
N ALA A 10 19.44 31.25 -0.47
CA ALA A 10 18.87 29.93 -0.30
C ALA A 10 18.26 29.49 -1.64
N LEU A 11 18.98 28.64 -2.39
CA LEU A 11 18.43 27.90 -3.50
C LEU A 11 17.38 26.93 -2.94
N PHE A 12 16.11 27.34 -2.95
CA PHE A 12 15.00 26.39 -2.86
C PHE A 12 15.04 25.54 -4.12
N ALA A 13 15.81 24.46 -4.10
CA ALA A 13 15.62 23.36 -5.03
C ALA A 13 14.23 22.80 -4.74
N GLY A 14 13.21 23.31 -5.45
CA GLY A 14 11.90 22.70 -5.46
C GLY A 14 12.10 21.23 -5.80
N ALA A 15 11.68 20.34 -4.90
CA ALA A 15 11.67 18.92 -5.15
C ALA A 15 10.82 18.68 -6.40
N HIS A 16 11.48 18.59 -7.55
CA HIS A 16 10.82 18.20 -8.79
C HIS A 16 10.24 16.82 -8.52
N ALA A 17 8.95 16.65 -8.77
CA ALA A 17 8.32 15.34 -8.75
C ALA A 17 9.22 14.38 -9.53
N ALA A 18 9.54 13.21 -8.94
CA ALA A 18 10.38 12.22 -9.60
C ALA A 18 9.52 11.51 -10.66
N ALA A 19 9.31 12.23 -11.76
CA ALA A 19 8.51 11.85 -12.90
C ALA A 19 9.01 10.52 -13.47
N THR A 20 8.08 9.62 -13.76
CA THR A 20 8.39 8.33 -14.36
C THR A 20 8.63 8.43 -15.86
N PRO A 21 9.24 7.41 -16.49
CA PRO A 21 9.48 7.39 -17.94
C PRO A 21 8.21 7.50 -18.80
N GLY A 22 7.03 7.17 -18.25
CA GLY A 22 5.75 7.32 -18.95
C GLY A 22 5.30 8.77 -19.16
N CYS A 23 5.98 9.76 -18.55
CA CYS A 23 5.64 11.17 -18.79
C CYS A 23 5.83 11.60 -20.25
N GLY A 24 4.82 12.29 -20.78
CA GLY A 24 4.73 12.70 -22.18
C GLY A 24 4.25 11.60 -23.14
N SER A 25 4.13 10.35 -22.70
CA SER A 25 3.64 9.26 -23.56
C SER A 25 2.12 9.36 -23.74
N PRO A 26 1.60 9.20 -24.97
CA PRO A 26 0.16 9.27 -25.21
C PRO A 26 -0.54 8.09 -24.52
N LEU A 27 -1.69 8.36 -23.90
CA LEU A 27 -2.54 7.33 -23.33
C LEU A 27 -3.05 6.41 -24.46
N SER A 28 -3.00 5.10 -24.25
CA SER A 28 -3.58 4.14 -25.22
C SER A 28 -5.06 4.44 -25.47
N ALA A 29 -5.47 4.39 -26.75
CA ALA A 29 -6.86 4.54 -27.17
C ALA A 29 -7.79 3.44 -26.61
N GLN A 30 -7.24 2.33 -26.11
CA GLN A 30 -8.01 1.27 -25.47
C GLN A 30 -8.35 1.57 -24.00
N LEU A 31 -7.69 2.58 -23.41
CA LEU A 31 -7.91 2.97 -22.02
C LEU A 31 -8.94 4.10 -21.95
N THR A 32 -9.85 3.97 -21.01
CA THR A 32 -10.89 4.95 -20.72
C THR A 32 -10.58 5.70 -19.43
N ARG A 33 -10.91 6.99 -19.42
CA ARG A 33 -10.86 7.86 -18.23
C ARG A 33 -12.27 8.04 -17.67
N GLY A 34 -12.35 8.26 -16.36
CA GLY A 34 -13.58 8.59 -15.66
C GLY A 34 -13.84 7.74 -14.43
N GLY A 35 -15.03 7.95 -13.84
CA GLY A 35 -15.41 7.38 -12.56
C GLY A 35 -15.62 5.85 -12.53
N ALA A 36 -16.26 5.35 -11.47
CA ALA A 36 -16.39 3.91 -11.16
C ALA A 36 -17.02 3.02 -12.25
N ASP A 37 -17.75 3.59 -13.21
CA ASP A 37 -18.33 2.86 -14.36
C ASP A 37 -17.40 2.83 -15.59
N LYS A 38 -16.22 3.45 -15.49
CA LYS A 38 -15.23 3.59 -16.57
C LYS A 38 -13.84 3.06 -16.17
N THR A 39 -13.79 2.08 -15.28
CA THR A 39 -12.53 1.39 -14.95
C THR A 39 -12.12 0.40 -16.02
N ASN A 40 -10.81 0.32 -16.24
CA ASN A 40 -10.20 -0.56 -17.22
C ASN A 40 -9.87 -1.89 -16.56
N THR A 41 -10.36 -3.00 -17.12
CA THR A 41 -9.99 -4.35 -16.69
C THR A 41 -8.76 -4.79 -17.46
N LEU A 42 -7.68 -5.08 -16.74
CA LEU A 42 -6.38 -5.42 -17.31
C LEU A 42 -5.83 -6.70 -16.69
N SER A 43 -4.95 -7.38 -17.42
CA SER A 43 -4.28 -8.59 -16.94
C SER A 43 -2.89 -8.72 -17.53
N PHE A 44 -2.00 -9.39 -16.81
CA PHE A 44 -0.67 -9.77 -17.28
C PHE A 44 -0.25 -11.10 -16.64
N THR A 45 0.78 -11.74 -17.20
CA THR A 45 1.40 -12.93 -16.63
C THR A 45 2.64 -12.50 -15.84
N THR A 46 2.72 -12.88 -14.56
CA THR A 46 3.88 -12.58 -13.72
C THR A 46 5.12 -13.33 -14.18
N SER A 47 6.31 -12.93 -13.70
CA SER A 47 7.56 -13.64 -13.95
C SER A 47 7.51 -15.13 -13.52
N GLY A 48 6.70 -15.44 -12.50
CA GLY A 48 6.40 -16.80 -12.05
C GLY A 48 5.38 -17.57 -12.91
N GLY A 49 4.95 -17.03 -14.05
CA GLY A 49 4.03 -17.69 -14.98
C GLY A 49 2.56 -17.66 -14.58
N VAL A 50 2.17 -16.81 -13.61
CA VAL A 50 0.79 -16.73 -13.11
C VAL A 50 0.05 -15.58 -13.77
N VAL A 51 -1.11 -15.86 -14.37
CA VAL A 51 -1.98 -14.79 -14.90
C VAL A 51 -2.66 -14.08 -13.75
N ARG A 52 -2.50 -12.76 -13.69
CA ARG A 52 -3.11 -11.89 -12.68
C ARG A 52 -3.88 -10.76 -13.35
N SER A 53 -4.96 -10.32 -12.72
CA SER A 53 -5.82 -9.23 -13.21
C SER A 53 -6.00 -8.13 -12.18
N TYR A 54 -6.44 -6.96 -12.66
CA TYR A 54 -6.72 -5.79 -11.83
C TYR A 54 -7.68 -4.84 -12.55
N LEU A 55 -8.34 -3.98 -11.79
CA LEU A 55 -9.01 -2.80 -12.34
C LEU A 55 -8.10 -1.59 -12.21
N LEU A 56 -8.14 -0.71 -13.21
CA LEU A 56 -7.44 0.57 -13.22
C LEU A 56 -8.43 1.72 -13.44
N HIS A 57 -8.55 2.57 -12.43
CA HIS A 57 -9.20 3.88 -12.54
C HIS A 57 -8.18 4.93 -12.98
N ILE A 58 -8.55 5.67 -14.03
CA ILE A 58 -7.79 6.82 -14.53
C ILE A 58 -8.74 8.03 -14.45
N PRO A 59 -8.45 9.04 -13.61
CA PRO A 59 -9.34 10.18 -13.48
C PRO A 59 -9.37 11.00 -14.78
N THR A 60 -10.48 11.70 -15.05
CA THR A 60 -10.62 12.60 -16.20
C THR A 60 -9.55 13.70 -16.22
N SER A 61 -9.08 14.12 -15.05
CA SER A 61 -8.02 15.09 -14.84
C SER A 61 -6.62 14.61 -15.20
N TYR A 62 -6.42 13.29 -15.43
CA TYR A 62 -5.10 12.76 -15.74
C TYR A 62 -4.55 13.40 -17.02
N ASP A 63 -3.34 13.93 -16.89
CA ASP A 63 -2.58 14.61 -17.93
C ASP A 63 -1.19 13.98 -18.04
N VAL A 64 -0.75 13.72 -19.27
CA VAL A 64 0.50 13.01 -19.54
C VAL A 64 1.74 13.83 -19.23
N SER A 65 1.62 15.15 -19.06
CA SER A 65 2.74 16.04 -18.73
C SER A 65 2.85 16.34 -17.23
N THR A 66 1.86 15.92 -16.43
CA THR A 66 1.79 16.21 -15.00
C THR A 66 1.91 14.91 -14.19
N PRO A 67 2.99 14.72 -13.40
CA PRO A 67 3.16 13.52 -12.58
C PRO A 67 2.00 13.31 -11.60
N ALA A 68 1.19 12.28 -11.86
CA ALA A 68 0.03 11.93 -11.08
C ALA A 68 0.40 11.04 -9.88
N ARG A 69 -0.50 10.99 -8.90
CA ARG A 69 -0.36 10.09 -7.74
C ARG A 69 -1.06 8.77 -8.06
N ILE A 70 -0.58 7.68 -7.48
CA ILE A 70 -1.17 6.35 -7.67
C ILE A 70 -1.38 5.66 -6.33
N ALA A 71 -2.52 4.99 -6.18
CA ALA A 71 -2.85 4.18 -5.01
C ALA A 71 -3.26 2.76 -5.42
N PHE A 72 -2.84 1.78 -4.62
CA PHE A 72 -3.28 0.39 -4.71
C PHE A 72 -4.31 0.15 -3.62
N SER A 73 -5.45 -0.45 -3.98
CA SER A 73 -6.57 -0.71 -3.07
C SER A 73 -6.92 -2.20 -3.10
N TYR A 74 -6.59 -2.92 -2.02
CA TYR A 74 -6.71 -4.37 -1.92
C TYR A 74 -8.02 -4.81 -1.26
N HIS A 75 -8.71 -5.74 -1.91
CA HIS A 75 -9.99 -6.27 -1.44
C HIS A 75 -9.86 -7.09 -0.15
N GLY A 76 -10.95 -7.16 0.61
CA GLY A 76 -11.07 -8.09 1.73
C GLY A 76 -11.17 -9.54 1.28
N ARG A 77 -10.99 -10.47 2.21
CA ARG A 77 -11.12 -11.90 1.93
C ARG A 77 -12.49 -12.22 1.32
N ASN A 78 -12.52 -13.17 0.38
CA ASN A 78 -13.71 -13.61 -0.37
C ASN A 78 -14.34 -12.53 -1.27
N GLY A 79 -13.73 -11.34 -1.35
CA GLY A 79 -14.14 -10.28 -2.28
C GLY A 79 -13.33 -10.30 -3.57
N ASN A 80 -13.57 -9.30 -4.40
CA ASN A 80 -12.87 -9.08 -5.66
C ASN A 80 -12.51 -7.60 -5.87
N SER A 81 -11.80 -7.29 -6.96
CA SER A 81 -11.39 -5.94 -7.32
C SER A 81 -12.57 -4.96 -7.47
N LYS A 82 -13.72 -5.40 -8.00
CA LYS A 82 -14.92 -4.56 -8.15
C LYS A 82 -15.61 -4.29 -6.82
N ASP A 83 -15.68 -5.27 -5.94
CA ASP A 83 -16.19 -5.08 -4.57
C ASP A 83 -15.34 -4.02 -3.84
N GLN A 84 -14.02 -4.08 -4.02
CA GLN A 84 -13.10 -3.15 -3.39
C GLN A 84 -13.20 -1.74 -3.96
N GLU A 85 -13.32 -1.59 -5.27
CA GLU A 85 -13.63 -0.30 -5.88
C GLU A 85 -14.90 0.30 -5.30
N THR A 86 -15.95 -0.51 -5.21
CA THR A 86 -17.26 -0.06 -4.73
C THR A 86 -17.19 0.40 -3.28
N ILE A 87 -16.54 -0.38 -2.41
CA ILE A 87 -16.49 -0.06 -0.98
C ILE A 87 -15.48 1.04 -0.64
N SER A 88 -14.39 1.19 -1.40
CA SER A 88 -13.44 2.27 -1.17
C SER A 88 -13.95 3.60 -1.72
N GLY A 89 -14.77 3.58 -2.77
CA GLY A 89 -15.29 4.77 -3.44
C GLY A 89 -14.20 5.61 -4.10
N THR A 90 -12.96 5.09 -4.21
CA THR A 90 -11.79 5.86 -4.66
C THR A 90 -11.75 6.08 -6.17
N SER A 91 -12.66 5.48 -6.93
CA SER A 91 -12.90 5.82 -8.34
C SER A 91 -13.94 6.92 -8.52
N ASN A 92 -14.56 7.43 -7.44
CA ASN A 92 -15.48 8.56 -7.54
C ASN A 92 -14.68 9.87 -7.55
N GLU A 93 -14.75 10.60 -8.66
CA GLU A 93 -13.97 11.82 -8.89
C GLU A 93 -14.33 12.97 -7.94
N ALA A 94 -15.49 12.93 -7.29
CA ALA A 94 -15.83 13.89 -6.23
C ALA A 94 -14.96 13.70 -4.98
N PHE A 95 -14.52 12.47 -4.69
CA PHE A 95 -13.65 12.16 -3.55
C PHE A 95 -12.18 12.03 -3.95
N ASN A 96 -11.92 11.51 -5.15
CA ASN A 96 -10.59 11.35 -5.71
C ASN A 96 -10.52 11.95 -7.13
N PRO A 97 -10.31 13.26 -7.26
CA PRO A 97 -10.25 13.89 -8.57
C PRO A 97 -8.94 13.63 -9.31
N ASN A 98 -7.88 13.11 -8.67
CA ASN A 98 -6.51 13.24 -9.18
C ASN A 98 -5.61 11.99 -9.08
N TYR A 99 -6.04 10.91 -8.42
CA TYR A 99 -5.20 9.72 -8.26
C TYR A 99 -5.63 8.66 -9.26
N LEU A 100 -4.65 8.03 -9.90
CA LEU A 100 -4.88 6.71 -10.47
C LEU A 100 -5.10 5.72 -9.32
N VAL A 101 -6.04 4.80 -9.49
CA VAL A 101 -6.26 3.75 -8.50
C VAL A 101 -6.23 2.40 -9.16
N VAL A 102 -5.37 1.53 -8.63
CA VAL A 102 -5.24 0.14 -9.01
C VAL A 102 -6.01 -0.69 -7.98
N TYR A 103 -6.90 -1.57 -8.45
CA TYR A 103 -7.61 -2.55 -7.63
C TYR A 103 -7.17 -3.96 -8.04
N PRO A 104 -6.12 -4.51 -7.41
CA PRO A 104 -5.60 -5.82 -7.76
C PRO A 104 -6.59 -6.94 -7.43
N GLN A 105 -6.58 -8.02 -8.21
CA GLN A 105 -7.34 -9.23 -7.91
C GLN A 105 -6.44 -10.27 -7.22
N GLY A 106 -6.85 -10.71 -6.03
CA GLY A 106 -6.20 -11.77 -5.26
C GLY A 106 -6.51 -13.15 -5.84
N LEU A 107 -5.54 -14.06 -5.77
CA LEU A 107 -5.76 -15.47 -6.11
C LEU A 107 -6.69 -16.09 -5.06
N ASN A 108 -7.70 -16.84 -5.52
CA ASN A 108 -8.72 -17.44 -4.63
C ASN A 108 -9.32 -16.46 -3.61
N ALA A 109 -9.44 -15.18 -4.01
CA ALA A 109 -10.00 -14.09 -3.21
C ALA A 109 -9.33 -13.89 -1.83
N VAL A 110 -8.03 -14.19 -1.73
CA VAL A 110 -7.20 -13.94 -0.53
C VAL A 110 -5.88 -13.27 -0.92
N TRP A 111 -5.23 -12.70 0.09
CA TRP A 111 -3.90 -12.09 0.00
C TRP A 111 -2.95 -12.74 1.00
N GLN A 112 -1.67 -12.81 0.62
CA GLN A 112 -0.55 -13.19 1.48
C GLN A 112 -0.67 -12.56 2.87
N GLY A 113 -0.33 -13.35 3.90
CA GLY A 113 -0.60 -13.05 5.29
C GLY A 113 -1.84 -13.79 5.81
N ASP A 114 -2.85 -14.05 4.97
CA ASP A 114 -3.90 -15.00 5.31
C ASP A 114 -3.35 -16.45 5.26
N PRO A 115 -3.67 -17.32 6.24
CA PRO A 115 -3.25 -18.72 6.26
C PRO A 115 -3.58 -19.54 5.01
N ASP A 116 -4.66 -19.19 4.31
CA ASP A 116 -5.08 -19.92 3.10
C ASP A 116 -4.37 -19.40 1.84
N ALA A 117 -3.65 -18.28 1.90
CA ALA A 117 -2.82 -17.76 0.82
C ALA A 117 -1.46 -18.47 0.74
N SER A 118 -1.49 -19.81 0.79
CA SER A 118 -0.28 -20.63 0.80
C SER A 118 0.38 -20.67 -0.58
N GLY A 119 1.65 -20.28 -0.64
CA GLY A 119 2.45 -20.28 -1.87
C GLY A 119 2.15 -19.11 -2.82
N TYR A 120 1.41 -18.09 -2.38
CA TYR A 120 1.17 -16.89 -3.19
C TYR A 120 2.27 -15.86 -2.96
N ASP A 121 2.84 -15.36 -4.05
CA ASP A 121 3.76 -14.22 -4.03
C ASP A 121 3.00 -12.94 -4.41
N ASP A 122 2.19 -12.44 -3.48
CA ASP A 122 1.40 -11.23 -3.71
C ASP A 122 2.24 -9.96 -3.61
N VAL A 123 3.37 -10.01 -2.89
CA VAL A 123 4.36 -8.93 -2.85
C VAL A 123 5.02 -8.79 -4.22
N GLY A 124 5.54 -9.88 -4.78
CA GLY A 124 6.11 -9.91 -6.13
C GLY A 124 5.11 -9.49 -7.18
N PHE A 125 3.87 -10.01 -7.12
CA PHE A 125 2.78 -9.54 -7.98
C PHE A 125 2.55 -8.03 -7.88
N THR A 126 2.52 -7.47 -6.66
CA THR A 126 2.32 -6.02 -6.46
C THR A 126 3.46 -5.21 -7.07
N LEU A 127 4.71 -5.63 -6.85
CA LEU A 127 5.90 -4.96 -7.38
C LEU A 127 5.98 -5.05 -8.90
N GLU A 128 5.68 -6.20 -9.48
CA GLU A 128 5.58 -6.38 -10.94
C GLU A 128 4.44 -5.56 -11.53
N LEU A 129 3.26 -5.56 -10.89
CA LEU A 129 2.11 -4.79 -11.33
C LEU A 129 2.43 -3.29 -11.40
N LEU A 130 3.25 -2.77 -10.50
CA LEU A 130 3.66 -1.36 -10.51
C LEU A 130 4.56 -0.99 -11.72
N THR A 131 5.29 -1.95 -12.30
CA THR A 131 6.18 -1.67 -13.44
C THR A 131 5.42 -1.17 -14.68
N ASN A 132 4.21 -1.68 -14.91
CA ASN A 132 3.39 -1.29 -16.05
C ASN A 132 2.86 0.15 -15.93
N PRO A 133 2.23 0.57 -14.82
CA PRO A 133 1.85 1.96 -14.61
C PRO A 133 3.02 2.94 -14.67
N ILE A 134 4.17 2.61 -14.09
CA ILE A 134 5.35 3.50 -14.09
C ILE A 134 5.92 3.68 -15.51
N SER A 135 5.89 2.65 -16.35
CA SER A 135 6.37 2.74 -17.74
C SER A 135 5.36 3.39 -18.69
N THR A 136 4.06 3.33 -18.37
CA THR A 136 2.98 3.78 -19.27
C THR A 136 2.41 5.15 -18.91
N PHE A 137 2.36 5.50 -17.63
CA PHE A 137 1.76 6.73 -17.14
C PHE A 137 2.80 7.69 -16.58
N CYS A 138 2.47 8.98 -16.61
CA CYS A 138 3.20 10.02 -15.92
C CYS A 138 2.86 9.99 -14.44
N ILE A 139 3.67 9.30 -13.64
CA ILE A 139 3.47 9.11 -12.21
C ILE A 139 4.57 9.84 -11.45
N ASP A 140 4.24 10.38 -10.28
CA ASP A 140 5.24 10.79 -9.29
C ASP A 140 5.66 9.56 -8.49
N SER A 141 6.87 9.05 -8.77
CA SER A 141 7.38 7.84 -8.11
C SER A 141 7.56 7.98 -6.59
N THR A 142 7.51 9.21 -6.06
CA THR A 142 7.52 9.46 -4.61
C THR A 142 6.13 9.43 -3.96
N LYS A 143 5.06 9.27 -4.74
CA LYS A 143 3.66 9.34 -4.30
C LYS A 143 2.85 8.12 -4.72
N ILE A 144 3.40 6.95 -4.39
CA ILE A 144 2.79 5.64 -4.59
C ILE A 144 2.27 5.16 -3.23
N TYR A 145 0.99 4.79 -3.13
CA TYR A 145 0.36 4.42 -1.88
C TYR A 145 -0.27 3.02 -1.96
N ALA A 146 -0.37 2.32 -0.84
CA ALA A 146 -1.05 1.02 -0.76
C ALA A 146 -2.03 1.01 0.41
N ALA A 147 -3.27 0.62 0.18
CA ALA A 147 -4.31 0.52 1.20
C ALA A 147 -5.20 -0.69 0.96
N GLY A 148 -5.94 -1.13 1.97
CA GLY A 148 -6.89 -2.22 1.79
C GLY A 148 -7.81 -2.41 2.98
N LYS A 149 -8.81 -3.28 2.80
CA LYS A 149 -9.78 -3.63 3.84
C LYS A 149 -9.60 -5.08 4.31
N SER A 150 -9.77 -5.35 5.60
CA SER A 150 -9.76 -6.71 6.15
C SER A 150 -8.48 -7.47 5.79
N ASN A 151 -8.52 -8.65 5.15
CA ASN A 151 -7.32 -9.33 4.66
C ASN A 151 -6.45 -8.43 3.76
N GLY A 152 -7.03 -7.66 2.82
CA GLY A 152 -6.28 -6.69 2.02
C GLY A 152 -5.67 -5.55 2.85
N GLY A 153 -6.30 -5.18 3.97
CA GLY A 153 -5.77 -4.20 4.92
C GLY A 153 -4.61 -4.74 5.76
N GLY A 154 -4.63 -6.05 6.03
CA GLY A 154 -3.49 -6.78 6.61
C GLY A 154 -2.34 -6.89 5.61
N PHE A 155 -2.66 -7.20 4.36
CA PHE A 155 -1.67 -7.28 3.29
C PHE A 155 -0.98 -5.92 3.07
N SER A 156 -1.72 -4.82 2.98
CA SER A 156 -1.13 -3.48 2.78
C SER A 156 -0.34 -2.97 3.99
N ALA A 157 -0.95 -2.94 5.18
CA ALA A 157 -0.38 -2.26 6.35
C ALA A 157 0.51 -3.15 7.24
N ASN A 158 0.65 -4.44 6.91
CA ASN A 158 1.59 -5.34 7.59
C ASN A 158 2.52 -5.99 6.57
N ILE A 159 2.01 -6.77 5.61
CA ILE A 159 2.89 -7.52 4.69
C ILE A 159 3.72 -6.59 3.79
N LEU A 160 3.09 -5.72 2.99
CA LEU A 160 3.81 -4.79 2.11
C LEU A 160 4.62 -3.77 2.92
N ALA A 161 4.05 -3.28 4.02
CA ALA A 161 4.70 -2.28 4.86
C ALA A 161 5.97 -2.82 5.55
N CYS A 162 6.01 -4.11 5.88
CA CYS A 162 7.15 -4.80 6.48
C CYS A 162 8.11 -5.44 5.48
N ASP A 163 7.75 -5.51 4.20
CA ASP A 163 8.60 -6.11 3.18
C ASP A 163 9.76 -5.15 2.81
N PRO A 164 11.01 -5.64 2.73
CA PRO A 164 12.18 -4.79 2.49
C PRO A 164 12.20 -4.09 1.13
N GLN A 165 11.54 -4.63 0.11
CA GLN A 165 11.46 -4.02 -1.21
C GLN A 165 10.23 -3.11 -1.32
N ALA A 166 9.04 -3.62 -0.97
CA ALA A 166 7.81 -2.86 -1.08
C ALA A 166 7.81 -1.62 -0.18
N SER A 167 8.35 -1.71 1.05
CA SER A 167 8.47 -0.55 1.92
C SER A 167 9.28 0.59 1.30
N ARG A 168 10.26 0.33 0.42
CA ARG A 168 11.04 1.39 -0.26
C ARG A 168 10.27 2.08 -1.38
N VAL A 169 9.30 1.37 -1.97
CA VAL A 169 8.56 1.79 -3.15
C VAL A 169 7.35 2.64 -2.77
N PHE A 170 6.58 2.19 -1.79
CA PHE A 170 5.36 2.90 -1.37
C PHE A 170 5.70 3.99 -0.34
N ALA A 171 5.14 5.18 -0.53
CA ALA A 171 5.29 6.33 0.34
C ALA A 171 4.59 6.15 1.69
N ALA A 172 3.41 5.52 1.69
CA ALA A 172 2.66 5.18 2.90
C ALA A 172 1.70 4.01 2.67
N PHE A 173 1.29 3.38 3.78
CA PHE A 173 0.38 2.23 3.78
C PHE A 173 -0.88 2.49 4.60
N GLY A 174 -2.00 1.89 4.20
CA GLY A 174 -3.31 2.03 4.84
C GLY A 174 -3.93 0.68 5.19
N GLY A 175 -4.48 0.51 6.39
CA GLY A 175 -5.15 -0.73 6.80
C GLY A 175 -6.50 -0.46 7.44
N ILE A 176 -7.60 -0.73 6.73
CA ILE A 176 -8.96 -0.54 7.22
C ILE A 176 -9.49 -1.89 7.72
N ALA A 177 -9.76 -2.00 9.02
CA ALA A 177 -10.13 -3.25 9.69
C ALA A 177 -9.15 -4.42 9.39
N GLY A 178 -7.85 -4.11 9.23
CA GLY A 178 -6.86 -5.02 8.65
C GLY A 178 -6.66 -6.34 9.40
N ALA A 179 -6.58 -7.48 8.73
CA ALA A 179 -6.30 -8.76 9.38
C ALA A 179 -4.78 -9.00 9.53
N TYR A 180 -4.23 -8.67 10.70
CA TYR A 180 -2.80 -8.78 10.98
C TYR A 180 -2.47 -10.16 11.56
N TYR A 181 -2.56 -11.21 10.75
CA TYR A 181 -2.26 -12.57 11.21
C TYR A 181 -0.79 -12.71 11.61
N GLN A 182 -0.54 -13.22 12.82
CA GLN A 182 0.78 -13.48 13.38
C GLN A 182 0.88 -14.91 13.95
N GLY A 183 2.12 -15.33 14.24
CA GLY A 183 2.40 -16.64 14.82
C GLY A 183 2.01 -17.81 13.90
N ASN A 184 1.93 -19.00 14.48
CA ASN A 184 1.60 -20.23 13.76
C ASN A 184 0.47 -21.05 14.41
N THR A 185 -0.08 -20.60 15.54
CA THR A 185 -1.18 -21.25 16.26
C THR A 185 -2.27 -20.24 16.62
N GLU A 186 -3.49 -20.74 16.80
CA GLU A 186 -4.66 -19.96 17.25
C GLU A 186 -4.84 -20.00 18.77
N SER A 187 -4.30 -21.02 19.43
CA SER A 187 -4.41 -21.21 20.88
C SER A 187 -3.14 -21.88 21.46
N PRO A 188 -2.65 -21.43 22.62
CA PRO A 188 -3.04 -20.18 23.28
C PRO A 188 -2.60 -18.97 22.43
N CYS A 189 -3.48 -17.98 22.25
CA CYS A 189 -3.15 -16.71 21.61
C CYS A 189 -3.26 -15.59 22.64
N ASP A 190 -2.12 -14.93 22.89
CA ASP A 190 -2.08 -13.67 23.62
C ASP A 190 -1.86 -12.52 22.64
N GLY A 191 -2.95 -11.90 22.21
CA GLY A 191 -2.91 -10.76 21.29
C GLY A 191 -2.23 -9.52 21.87
N THR A 192 -1.98 -9.46 23.19
CA THR A 192 -1.30 -8.33 23.83
C THR A 192 0.23 -8.44 23.75
N THR A 193 0.75 -9.63 23.42
CA THR A 193 2.19 -9.90 23.41
C THR A 193 2.68 -10.66 22.17
N VAL A 194 1.77 -11.10 21.29
CA VAL A 194 2.15 -11.86 20.07
C VAL A 194 3.22 -11.11 19.26
N PRO A 195 4.35 -11.77 18.92
CA PRO A 195 5.40 -11.12 18.13
C PRO A 195 4.91 -10.68 16.75
N ILE A 196 5.26 -9.47 16.34
CA ILE A 196 5.00 -8.94 15.00
C ILE A 196 6.32 -8.92 14.23
N THR A 197 6.45 -9.83 13.27
CA THR A 197 7.65 -9.87 12.41
C THR A 197 7.57 -8.77 11.37
N CYS A 198 8.56 -7.87 11.38
CA CYS A 198 8.61 -6.74 10.46
C CYS A 198 10.05 -6.36 10.11
N ASN A 199 10.38 -6.26 8.81
CA ASN A 199 11.74 -5.94 8.35
C ASN A 199 11.72 -4.99 7.15
N PRO A 200 11.23 -3.75 7.32
CA PRO A 200 11.16 -2.81 6.21
C PRO A 200 12.57 -2.37 5.77
N GLY A 201 12.69 -2.03 4.49
CA GLY A 201 13.92 -1.60 3.86
C GLY A 201 14.18 -0.11 4.02
N ARG A 202 13.20 0.69 4.43
CA ARG A 202 13.39 2.11 4.74
C ARG A 202 12.76 2.48 6.07
N TYR A 203 13.17 3.64 6.58
CA TYR A 203 12.58 4.25 7.76
C TYR A 203 12.50 5.78 7.54
N PRO A 204 11.47 6.47 8.06
CA PRO A 204 10.26 5.89 8.68
C PRO A 204 9.39 5.15 7.66
N VAL A 205 8.44 4.33 8.12
CA VAL A 205 7.41 3.71 7.26
C VAL A 205 6.03 4.19 7.73
N PRO A 206 5.47 5.23 7.07
CA PRO A 206 4.19 5.78 7.46
C PRO A 206 3.07 4.76 7.23
N ILE A 207 2.27 4.53 8.27
CA ILE A 207 1.03 3.76 8.17
C ILE A 207 -0.13 4.53 8.75
N PHE A 208 -1.32 4.27 8.22
CA PHE A 208 -2.60 4.69 8.79
C PHE A 208 -3.49 3.47 8.92
N THR A 209 -4.00 3.18 10.12
CA THR A 209 -4.90 2.06 10.33
C THR A 209 -6.12 2.49 11.12
N THR A 210 -7.26 1.87 10.82
CA THR A 210 -8.52 2.09 11.53
C THR A 210 -9.21 0.77 11.80
N ARG A 211 -9.89 0.67 12.94
CA ARG A 211 -10.74 -0.47 13.29
C ARG A 211 -11.83 -0.02 14.25
N GLY A 212 -13.05 -0.51 14.06
CA GLY A 212 -14.13 -0.36 15.04
C GLY A 212 -13.91 -1.24 16.26
N ASP A 213 -14.20 -0.71 17.45
CA ASP A 213 -14.16 -1.46 18.71
C ASP A 213 -15.07 -2.70 18.70
N SER A 214 -16.17 -2.63 17.95
CA SER A 214 -17.21 -3.65 17.84
C SER A 214 -17.09 -4.54 16.59
N ASP A 215 -15.90 -4.58 15.96
CA ASP A 215 -15.65 -5.45 14.80
C ASP A 215 -15.70 -6.93 15.21
N ALA A 216 -16.81 -7.60 14.93
CA ALA A 216 -17.00 -9.02 15.23
C ALA A 216 -16.26 -9.97 14.26
N THR A 217 -15.65 -9.44 13.19
CA THR A 217 -14.93 -10.25 12.20
C THR A 217 -13.44 -10.28 12.50
N ILE A 218 -12.81 -9.11 12.65
CA ILE A 218 -11.40 -8.98 13.03
C ILE A 218 -11.38 -8.15 14.33
N PRO A 219 -11.44 -8.80 15.50
CA PRO A 219 -11.65 -8.10 16.77
C PRO A 219 -10.57 -7.07 17.09
N TYR A 220 -10.99 -5.94 17.66
CA TYR A 220 -10.07 -4.90 18.15
C TYR A 220 -9.14 -5.41 19.25
N THR A 221 -9.67 -6.29 20.09
CA THR A 221 -8.95 -6.96 21.18
C THR A 221 -8.06 -8.10 20.71
N GLY A 222 -7.89 -8.30 19.40
CA GLY A 222 -7.11 -9.42 18.86
C GLY A 222 -7.72 -10.78 19.20
N GLY A 223 -6.88 -11.81 19.26
CA GLY A 223 -7.28 -13.16 19.64
C GLY A 223 -7.06 -14.19 18.52
N GLY A 224 -7.39 -15.43 18.82
CA GLY A 224 -7.27 -16.53 17.89
C GLY A 224 -8.17 -16.37 16.67
N ARG A 225 -7.61 -16.57 15.47
CA ARG A 225 -8.39 -16.64 14.23
C ARG A 225 -7.66 -17.45 13.16
N ARG A 226 -8.34 -18.47 12.59
CA ARG A 226 -7.89 -19.24 11.42
C ARG A 226 -6.50 -19.89 11.59
N GLY A 227 -6.22 -20.50 12.75
CA GLY A 227 -4.91 -21.10 12.99
C GLY A 227 -3.78 -20.08 13.20
N ARG A 228 -4.12 -18.82 13.48
CA ARG A 228 -3.17 -17.73 13.77
C ARG A 228 -3.63 -16.90 14.95
N CYS A 229 -2.73 -16.07 15.44
CA CYS A 229 -3.00 -15.12 16.52
C CYS A 229 -3.06 -13.70 15.93
N LEU A 230 -4.14 -12.98 16.21
CA LEU A 230 -4.27 -11.57 15.87
C LEU A 230 -3.79 -10.73 17.05
N PRO A 231 -2.90 -9.74 16.84
CA PRO A 231 -2.55 -8.79 17.88
C PRO A 231 -3.76 -7.90 18.19
N THR A 232 -3.82 -7.39 19.43
CA THR A 232 -4.68 -6.25 19.74
C THR A 232 -4.21 -5.04 18.92
N ILE A 233 -5.12 -4.14 18.56
CA ILE A 233 -4.73 -2.92 17.83
C ILE A 233 -3.72 -2.07 18.63
N PRO A 234 -3.88 -1.84 19.95
CA PRO A 234 -2.86 -1.15 20.74
C PRO A 234 -1.48 -1.81 20.69
N HIS A 235 -1.40 -3.14 20.79
CA HIS A 235 -0.15 -3.88 20.67
C HIS A 235 0.48 -3.71 19.27
N PHE A 236 -0.32 -3.90 18.22
CA PHE A 236 0.14 -3.73 16.84
C PHE A 236 0.72 -2.33 16.58
N MET A 237 0.03 -1.28 17.04
CA MET A 237 0.50 0.09 16.86
C MET A 237 1.74 0.42 17.69
N THR A 238 1.86 -0.17 18.89
CA THR A 238 3.05 0.00 19.74
C THR A 238 4.28 -0.62 19.09
N GLU A 239 4.18 -1.88 18.65
CA GLU A 239 5.25 -2.57 17.93
C GLU A 239 5.59 -1.86 16.62
N TRP A 240 4.60 -1.38 15.88
CA TRP A 240 4.82 -0.61 14.66
C TRP A 240 5.59 0.69 14.92
N SER A 241 5.21 1.45 15.95
CA SER A 241 5.89 2.69 16.32
C SER A 241 7.36 2.41 16.62
N ALA A 242 7.65 1.32 17.35
CA ALA A 242 9.01 0.90 17.64
C ALA A 242 9.78 0.59 16.34
N VAL A 243 9.20 -0.17 15.40
CA VAL A 243 9.81 -0.48 14.09
C VAL A 243 10.06 0.79 13.28
N SER A 244 9.07 1.65 13.10
CA SER A 244 9.17 2.85 12.27
C SER A 244 10.21 3.86 12.81
N GLN A 245 10.57 3.80 14.09
CA GLN A 245 11.53 4.68 14.75
C GLN A 245 12.94 4.10 14.91
N ARG A 246 13.22 2.85 14.49
CA ARG A 246 14.49 2.14 14.79
C ARG A 246 15.77 2.83 14.31
N LEU A 247 15.71 3.77 13.36
CA LEU A 247 16.90 4.57 13.00
C LEU A 247 17.18 5.72 13.99
N VAL A 248 16.19 6.29 14.68
CA VAL A 248 16.42 7.38 15.64
C VAL A 248 17.25 6.89 16.83
N GLN A 249 17.02 5.65 17.29
CA GLN A 249 17.75 5.08 18.44
C GLN A 249 19.16 4.57 18.07
N LYS A 250 19.35 4.00 16.86
CA LYS A 250 20.69 3.56 16.42
C LYS A 250 21.68 4.73 16.24
N SER A 251 21.18 5.91 15.91
CA SER A 251 22.00 7.14 15.80
C SER A 251 22.40 7.74 17.16
N ILE A 252 21.73 7.37 18.25
CA ILE A 252 22.01 7.89 19.61
C ILE A 252 23.00 7.00 20.38
N GLN A 253 23.19 5.74 19.97
CA GLN A 253 24.15 4.81 20.60
C GLN A 253 25.56 4.83 19.98
N LEU A 254 25.85 5.75 19.05
CA LEU A 254 27.15 5.85 18.35
C LEU A 254 27.85 7.22 18.54
N LEU A 255 27.55 7.92 19.64
CA LEU A 255 28.28 9.07 20.15
C LEU A 255 28.56 8.87 21.64
#